data_AF-A0A2D6MAQ8-F1
#
_entry.id   AF-A0A2D6MAQ8-F1
#
_cell.length_a   1.000
_cell.length_b   1.000
_cell.length_c   1.000
_cell.angle_alpha   90.00
_cell.angle_beta   90.00
_cell.angle_gamma   90.00
#
_symmetry.space_group_name_H-M   'P 1'
#
loop_
_entity.id
_entity.type
_entity.pdbx_description
1 polymer ?
#
loop_
_entity_poly.entity_id
_entity_poly.type
_entity_poly.pdbx_seq_one_letter_code
_entity_poly.pdbx_strand_id
1 'polypeptide(L)' 'MKVGDLVNFYTRADAWQGFYTDASPGIIIGVTDLKAENIVADVYWRNGTITREHSSFLQPLEDEDEARGT' A
#
# COMPACT_ATOMS: atom_id res chain seq x y z
N MET A 1 -5.27 6.11 -4.85
CA MET A 1 -4.26 5.10 -5.21
C MET A 1 -4.42 4.72 -6.66
N LYS A 2 -3.34 4.39 -7.35
CA LYS A 2 -3.29 3.90 -8.73
C LYS A 2 -2.10 2.97 -8.92
N VAL A 3 -2.07 2.24 -10.04
CA VAL A 3 -0.90 1.45 -10.44
C VAL A 3 0.33 2.36 -10.52
N GLY A 4 1.43 1.92 -9.91
CA GLY A 4 2.68 2.67 -9.81
C GLY A 4 2.89 3.42 -8.50
N ASP A 5 1.84 3.64 -7.69
CA ASP A 5 2.00 4.28 -6.38
C ASP A 5 2.80 3.38 -5.43
N LEU A 6 3.69 3.99 -4.65
CA LEU A 6 4.34 3.35 -3.52
C LEU A 6 3.43 3.41 -2.30
N VAL A 7 3.37 2.31 -1.56
CA VAL A 7 2.53 2.16 -0.37
C VAL A 7 3.27 1.40 0.73
N ASN A 8 2.96 1.74 1.97
CA ASN A 8 3.24 0.89 3.12
C ASN A 8 1.98 0.13 3.52
N PHE A 9 2.15 -1.06 4.10
CA PHE A 9 1.05 -1.70 4.79
C PHE A 9 0.77 -0.98 6.11
N TYR A 10 -0.49 -0.67 6.35
CA TYR A 10 -0.98 0.02 7.53
C TYR A 10 -2.08 -0.81 8.19
N THR A 11 -1.90 -1.11 9.48
CA THR A 11 -2.93 -1.75 10.29
C THR A 11 -2.84 -1.21 11.71
N ARG A 12 -3.99 -1.17 12.40
CA ARG A 12 -4.06 -0.87 13.85
C ARG A 12 -4.00 -2.14 14.70
N ALA A 13 -3.94 -3.33 14.07
CA ALA A 13 -3.89 -4.60 14.76
C ALA A 13 -2.44 -5.11 14.79
N ASP A 14 -1.83 -5.08 15.98
CA ASP A 14 -0.43 -5.43 16.22
C ASP A 14 -0.03 -6.82 15.68
N ALA A 15 -0.97 -7.77 15.68
CA ALA A 15 -0.75 -9.14 15.20
C ALA A 15 -0.30 -9.21 13.73
N TRP A 16 -0.65 -8.22 12.91
CA TRP A 16 -0.35 -8.19 11.48
C TRP A 16 0.81 -7.26 11.14
N GLN A 17 1.25 -6.43 12.10
CA GLN A 17 2.26 -5.41 11.88
C GLN A 17 3.61 -6.05 11.54
N GLY A 18 4.00 -7.09 12.27
CA GLY A 18 5.30 -7.77 12.07
C GLY A 18 5.48 -8.40 10.69
N PHE A 19 4.41 -8.90 10.05
CA PHE A 19 4.49 -9.51 8.72
C PHE A 19 4.85 -8.52 7.62
N TYR A 20 4.41 -7.26 7.76
CA TYR A 20 4.53 -6.26 6.70
C TYR A 20 5.55 -5.15 7.00
N THR A 21 6.10 -5.10 8.22
CA THR A 21 7.24 -4.21 8.54
C THR A 21 8.42 -4.46 7.62
N ASP A 22 8.78 -5.73 7.38
CA ASP A 22 9.92 -6.09 6.53
C ASP A 22 9.56 -6.12 5.03
N ALA A 23 8.28 -6.28 4.71
CA ALA A 23 7.79 -6.32 3.33
C ALA A 23 7.60 -4.91 2.73
N SER A 24 7.34 -3.91 3.58
CA SER A 24 7.10 -2.53 3.15
C SER A 24 8.39 -1.81 2.72
N PRO A 25 8.31 -0.87 1.76
CA PRO A 25 7.16 -0.52 0.95
C PRO A 25 6.89 -1.53 -0.17
N GLY A 26 5.70 -1.45 -0.74
CA GLY A 26 5.33 -2.13 -1.98
C GLY A 26 4.91 -1.15 -3.06
N ILE A 27 4.85 -1.63 -4.30
CA ILE A 27 4.32 -0.90 -5.45
C ILE A 27 3.00 -1.51 -5.90
N ILE A 28 2.01 -0.68 -6.18
CA ILE A 28 0.73 -1.15 -6.72
C ILE A 28 0.92 -1.58 -8.17
N ILE A 29 0.55 -2.83 -8.48
CA ILE A 29 0.64 -3.41 -9.83
C ILE A 29 -0.74 -3.67 -10.46
N GLY A 30 -1.80 -3.61 -9.67
CA GLY A 30 -3.18 -3.74 -10.13
C GLY A 30 -4.17 -3.11 -9.16
N VAL A 31 -5.28 -2.59 -9.68
CA VAL A 31 -6.38 -2.03 -8.87
C VAL A 31 -7.70 -2.58 -9.40
N THR A 32 -8.52 -3.12 -8.50
CA THR A 32 -9.89 -3.55 -8.80
C THR A 32 -10.86 -2.74 -7.94
N ASP A 33 -11.79 -2.05 -8.58
CA ASP A 33 -12.92 -1.39 -7.93
C ASP A 33 -14.10 -2.37 -7.88
N LEU A 34 -14.44 -2.85 -6.68
CA LEU A 34 -15.51 -3.84 -6.48
C LEU A 34 -16.87 -3.19 -6.18
N LYS A 35 -17.08 -1.92 -6.60
CA LYS A 35 -18.18 -0.97 -6.29
C LYS A 35 -17.69 0.08 -5.30
N ALA A 36 -18.13 1.33 -5.54
CA ALA A 36 -17.85 2.66 -4.95
C ALA A 36 -17.04 2.84 -3.65
N GLU A 37 -16.86 1.82 -2.80
CA GLU A 37 -16.15 1.92 -1.52
C GLU A 37 -15.19 0.76 -1.25
N ASN A 38 -15.18 -0.31 -2.06
CA ASN A 38 -14.34 -1.49 -1.87
C ASN A 38 -13.25 -1.56 -2.93
N ILE A 39 -12.22 -0.73 -2.78
CA ILE A 39 -11.04 -0.75 -3.65
C ILE A 39 -10.05 -1.79 -3.09
N VAL A 40 -9.67 -2.75 -3.93
CA VAL A 40 -8.59 -3.70 -3.64
C VAL A 40 -7.43 -3.48 -4.61
N ALA A 41 -6.22 -3.64 -4.10
CA ALA A 41 -4.99 -3.48 -4.87
C ALA A 41 -4.13 -4.73 -4.81
N ASP A 42 -3.57 -5.12 -5.95
CA ASP A 42 -2.50 -6.11 -6.01
C ASP A 42 -1.18 -5.35 -5.80
N VAL A 43 -0.40 -5.73 -4.78
CA VAL A 43 0.82 -5.03 -4.36
C VAL A 43 2.00 -5.97 -4.48
N TYR A 44 3.06 -5.51 -5.15
CA TYR A 44 4.36 -6.17 -5.18
C TYR A 44 5.27 -5.57 -4.12
N TRP A 45 5.60 -6.36 -3.11
CA TRP A 45 6.36 -5.94 -1.94
C TRP A 45 7.87 -6.03 -2.15
N ARG A 46 8.64 -5.28 -1.35
CA ARG A 46 10.11 -5.27 -1.40
C ARG A 46 10.73 -6.66 -1.21
N ASN A 47 10.09 -7.52 -0.41
CA ASN A 47 10.55 -8.89 -0.18
C ASN A 47 10.24 -9.86 -1.34
N GLY A 48 9.67 -9.36 -2.44
CA GLY A 48 9.37 -10.13 -3.65
C GLY A 48 8.03 -10.86 -3.62
N THR A 49 7.22 -10.72 -2.57
CA THR A 49 5.87 -11.31 -2.53
C THR A 49 4.86 -10.41 -3.23
N ILE A 50 3.77 -11.03 -3.71
CA ILE A 50 2.60 -10.32 -4.22
C ILE A 50 1.42 -10.68 -3.34
N THR A 51 0.71 -9.68 -2.84
CA THR A 51 -0.55 -9.88 -2.11
C THR A 51 -1.64 -8.99 -2.67
N ARG A 52 -2.89 -9.34 -2.35
CA ARG A 52 -4.07 -8.54 -2.66
C ARG A 52 -4.58 -7.93 -1.37
N GLU A 53 -4.53 -6.61 -1.28
CA GLU A 53 -4.89 -5.87 -0.07
C GLU A 53 -6.08 -4.95 -0.29
N HIS A 54 -6.88 -4.75 0.75
CA HIS A 54 -7.89 -3.70 0.76
C HIS A 54 -7.22 -2.33 0.89
N SER A 55 -7.72 -1.32 0.19
CA SER A 55 -7.14 0.03 0.18
C SER A 55 -7.02 0.65 1.57
N SER A 56 -7.91 0.29 2.51
CA SER A 56 -7.85 0.75 3.91
C SER A 56 -6.61 0.28 4.68
N PHE A 57 -5.90 -0.75 4.19
CA PHE A 57 -4.65 -1.22 4.77
C PHE A 57 -3.42 -0.67 4.06
N LEU A 58 -3.59 0.25 3.12
CA LEU A 58 -2.49 0.78 2.32
C LEU A 58 -2.37 2.27 2.56
N GLN A 59 -1.22 2.67 3.08
CA GLN A 59 -0.87 4.06 3.26
C GLN A 59 0.04 4.49 2.11
N PRO A 60 -0.34 5.49 1.29
CA PRO A 60 0.55 6.06 0.29
C PRO A 60 1.84 6.53 0.93
N LEU A 61 2.97 6.21 0.30
CA LEU A 61 4.24 6.86 0.62
C LEU A 61 4.15 8.27 0.02
N GLU A 62 4.11 9.31 0.85
CA GLU A 62 4.15 10.68 0.34
C GLU A 62 5.49 10.89 -0.37
N ASP A 63 5.44 11.36 -1.62
CA ASP A 63 6.63 11.82 -2.32
C ASP A 63 7.14 13.08 -1.59
N GLU A 64 8.41 13.10 -1.19
CA GLU A 64 9.06 14.21 -0.46
C GLU A 64 9.04 15.56 -1.21
N ASP A 65 8.49 15.62 -2.43
CA ASP A 65 8.46 16.82 -3.26
C ASP A 65 7.44 17.88 -2.80
N GLU A 66 6.45 17.55 -1.97
CA GLU A 66 5.53 18.56 -1.39
C GLU A 66 6.04 19.18 -0.06
N ALA A 67 7.07 18.61 0.57
CA ALA A 67 7.57 19.08 1.88
C ALA A 67 8.61 20.23 1.80
N ARG A 68 9.03 20.65 0.60
CA ARG A 68 10.00 21.76 0.40
C ARG A 68 9.39 23.03 -0.20
N GLY A 69 8.07 23.14 -0.19
CA GLY A 69 7.33 24.29 -0.71
C GLY A 69 6.89 25.31 0.33
N THR A 70 7.76 25.78 1.24
CA THR A 70 7.57 27.03 2.02
C THR A 70 8.89 27.62 2.47
#